data_AF-A0A656JYA6-F1
#
_entry.id   AF-A0A656JYA6-F1
#
_cell.length_a   1.000
_cell.length_b   1.000
_cell.length_c   1.000
_cell.angle_alpha   90.00
_cell.angle_beta   90.00
_cell.angle_gamma   90.00
#
_symmetry.space_group_name_H-M   'P 1'
#
loop_
_entity.id
_entity.type
_entity.pdbx_description
1 polymer ?
#
loop_
_entity_poly.entity_id
_entity_poly.type
_entity_poly.pdbx_seq_one_letter_code
_entity_poly.pdbx_strand_id
1 'polypeptide(L)'
;QAVGLRGAVELMPDELSGGMKRRVALARAIALDPQILMYDEPFVGQDPIAMGVLVRLIRLLNDALGITSIVVSHDLSETASIADYLYVVGDGQVLGQGTPEELMSSDNPRIRQFMTGEPDGPVPFHYPAPDFREDLLGKR
;
A
#
# COMPACT_ATOMS: atom_id res chain seq x y z
N GLN A 1 13.19 -21.61 -1.02
CA GLN A 1 13.98 -20.53 -0.38
C GLN A 1 13.06 -19.32 -0.22
N ALA A 2 12.60 -19.02 1.00
CA ALA A 2 11.50 -18.06 1.21
C ALA A 2 11.82 -16.63 0.74
N VAL A 3 12.97 -16.07 1.13
CA VAL A 3 13.30 -14.64 0.87
C VAL A 3 14.44 -14.41 -0.14
N GLY A 4 14.99 -15.47 -0.74
CA GLY A 4 16.03 -15.35 -1.79
C GLY A 4 17.40 -14.81 -1.34
N LEU A 5 17.73 -14.83 -0.05
CA LEU A 5 18.96 -14.26 0.51
C LEU A 5 19.99 -15.29 1.02
N ARG A 6 19.87 -16.57 0.63
CA ARG A 6 20.79 -17.62 1.11
C ARG A 6 22.27 -17.32 0.78
N GLY A 7 22.56 -16.64 -0.32
CA GLY A 7 23.91 -16.27 -0.71
C GLY A 7 24.49 -15.05 0.02
N ALA A 8 23.72 -14.39 0.88
CA ALA A 8 24.07 -13.14 1.55
C ALA A 8 24.24 -13.30 3.07
N VAL A 9 24.44 -14.53 3.57
CA VAL A 9 24.49 -14.84 5.01
C VAL A 9 25.67 -14.16 5.72
N GLU A 10 26.82 -14.04 5.05
CA GLU A 10 28.03 -13.44 5.61
C GLU A 10 28.04 -11.90 5.48
N LEU A 11 27.08 -11.30 4.76
CA LEU A 11 27.05 -9.86 4.56
C LEU A 11 26.51 -9.15 5.80
N MET A 12 27.20 -8.08 6.20
CA MET A 12 26.77 -7.19 7.27
C MET A 12 25.63 -6.27 6.79
N PRO A 13 24.79 -5.74 7.70
CA PRO A 13 23.65 -4.91 7.32
C PRO A 13 24.00 -3.76 6.37
N ASP A 14 25.16 -3.13 6.53
CA ASP A 14 25.58 -1.99 5.69
C ASP A 14 25.98 -2.38 4.26
N GLU A 15 26.26 -3.65 4.01
CA GLU A 15 26.59 -4.20 2.69
C GLU A 15 25.35 -4.61 1.90
N LEU A 16 24.18 -4.62 2.54
CA LEU A 16 22.91 -4.99 1.92
C LEU A 16 22.29 -3.80 1.17
N SER A 17 21.80 -4.04 -0.05
CA SER A 17 20.95 -3.07 -0.74
C SER A 17 19.64 -2.82 0.02
N GLY A 18 18.94 -1.71 -0.27
CA GLY A 18 17.68 -1.39 0.41
C GLY A 18 16.60 -2.49 0.30
N GLY A 19 16.51 -3.15 -0.86
CA GLY A 19 15.61 -4.30 -1.06
C GLY A 19 16.07 -5.56 -0.30
N MET A 20 17.38 -5.79 -0.21
CA MET A 20 17.93 -6.89 0.60
C MET A 20 17.63 -6.66 2.09
N LYS A 21 17.83 -5.45 2.61
CA LYS A 21 17.50 -5.09 4.00
C LYS A 21 16.03 -5.40 4.34
N ARG A 22 15.09 -5.05 3.46
CA ARG A 22 13.66 -5.36 3.63
C ARG A 22 13.39 -6.87 3.63
N ARG A 23 13.99 -7.63 2.71
CA ARG A 23 13.85 -9.09 2.66
C ARG A 23 14.46 -9.77 3.90
N VAL A 24 15.55 -9.25 4.46
CA VAL A 24 16.09 -9.70 5.76
C VAL A 24 15.10 -9.37 6.88
N ALA A 25 14.55 -8.15 6.92
CA ALA A 25 13.58 -7.76 7.93
C ALA A 25 12.32 -8.67 7.89
N LEU A 26 11.86 -9.02 6.69
CA LEU A 26 10.76 -9.96 6.49
C LEU A 26 11.12 -11.37 6.95
N ALA A 27 12.30 -11.87 6.58
CA ALA A 27 12.80 -13.17 7.06
C ALA A 27 12.84 -13.24 8.58
N ARG A 28 13.28 -12.16 9.23
CA ARG A 28 13.29 -12.03 10.68
C ARG A 28 11.88 -12.04 11.26
N ALA A 29 10.93 -11.36 10.62
CA ALA A 29 9.55 -11.27 11.10
C ALA A 29 8.82 -12.61 11.07
N ILE A 30 9.10 -13.47 10.07
CA ILE A 30 8.50 -14.80 9.95
C ILE A 30 9.25 -15.90 10.72
N ALA A 31 10.43 -15.62 11.26
CA ALA A 31 11.30 -16.64 11.87
C ALA A 31 10.69 -17.36 13.10
N LEU A 32 9.67 -16.77 13.72
CA LEU A 32 8.98 -17.31 14.90
C LEU A 32 7.62 -17.94 14.56
N ASP A 33 7.33 -18.19 13.29
CA ASP A 33 6.05 -18.73 12.81
C ASP A 33 4.83 -17.97 13.38
N PRO A 34 4.76 -16.64 13.21
CA PRO A 34 3.69 -15.83 13.80
C PRO A 34 2.34 -16.13 13.16
N GLN A 35 1.25 -16.04 13.95
CA GLN A 35 -0.11 -16.18 13.41
C GLN A 35 -0.57 -14.93 12.64
N ILE A 36 -0.02 -13.76 12.99
CA ILE A 36 -0.37 -12.47 12.40
C ILE A 36 0.90 -11.70 12.07
N LEU A 37 0.95 -11.10 10.89
CA LEU A 37 2.04 -10.24 10.44
C LEU A 37 1.50 -8.90 9.93
N MET A 38 2.08 -7.81 10.45
CA MET A 38 1.68 -6.45 10.09
C MET A 38 2.79 -5.78 9.30
N TYR A 39 2.42 -5.14 8.19
CA TYR A 39 3.32 -4.41 7.30
C TYR A 39 2.91 -2.94 7.31
N ASP A 40 3.83 -2.08 7.70
CA ASP A 40 3.64 -0.63 7.64
C ASP A 40 4.45 -0.08 6.46
N GLU A 41 3.74 0.39 5.43
CA GLU A 41 4.30 0.99 4.22
C GLU A 41 5.42 0.15 3.56
N PRO A 42 5.21 -1.16 3.29
CA PRO A 42 6.27 -2.06 2.84
C PRO A 42 6.83 -1.72 1.45
N PHE A 43 6.07 -0.97 0.65
CA PHE A 43 6.39 -0.66 -0.75
C PHE A 43 7.11 0.67 -0.93
N VAL A 44 7.19 1.51 0.11
CA VAL A 44 7.68 2.88 -0.01
C VAL A 44 9.15 2.94 -0.45
N GLY A 45 9.41 3.83 -1.41
CA GLY A 45 10.74 4.12 -1.93
C GLY A 45 11.40 2.93 -2.63
N GLN A 46 10.60 2.02 -3.20
CA GLN A 46 11.09 0.93 -4.04
C GLN A 46 10.95 1.28 -5.52
N ASP A 47 11.89 0.81 -6.33
CA ASP A 47 11.70 0.76 -7.77
C ASP A 47 10.62 -0.29 -8.13
N PRO A 48 9.99 -0.19 -9.31
CA PRO A 48 8.90 -1.09 -9.70
C PRO A 48 9.28 -2.58 -9.67
N ILE A 49 10.55 -2.93 -9.94
CA ILE A 49 11.00 -4.32 -9.94
C ILE A 49 11.07 -4.85 -8.50
N ALA A 50 11.72 -4.10 -7.60
CA ALA A 50 11.82 -4.46 -6.18
C ALA A 50 10.44 -4.54 -5.51
N MET A 51 9.54 -3.61 -5.84
CA MET A 51 8.16 -3.61 -5.38
C MET A 51 7.43 -4.89 -5.76
N GLY A 52 7.42 -5.26 -7.05
CA GLY A 52 6.77 -6.49 -7.51
C GLY A 52 7.36 -7.76 -6.88
N VAL A 53 8.65 -7.76 -6.53
CA VAL A 53 9.27 -8.86 -5.79
C VAL A 53 8.73 -8.94 -4.36
N LEU A 54 8.57 -7.81 -3.66
CA LEU A 54 8.02 -7.77 -2.30
C LEU A 54 6.54 -8.16 -2.27
N VAL A 55 5.74 -7.64 -3.20
CA VAL A 55 4.30 -7.96 -3.33
C VAL A 55 4.11 -9.48 -3.48
N ARG A 56 4.82 -10.10 -4.44
CA ARG A 56 4.78 -11.56 -4.63
C ARG A 56 5.26 -12.33 -3.41
N LEU A 57 6.29 -11.82 -2.73
CA LEU A 57 6.84 -12.46 -1.55
C LEU A 57 5.86 -12.46 -0.38
N ILE A 58 5.18 -11.34 -0.13
CA ILE A 58 4.14 -11.23 0.91
C ILE A 58 3.02 -12.23 0.63
N ARG A 59 2.51 -12.27 -0.61
CA ARG A 59 1.44 -13.20 -1.00
C ARG A 59 1.87 -14.66 -0.84
N LEU A 60 3.04 -15.02 -1.36
CA LEU A 60 3.55 -16.38 -1.28
C LEU A 60 3.73 -16.84 0.17
N LEU A 61 4.24 -15.97 1.04
CA LEU A 61 4.40 -16.30 2.46
C LEU A 61 3.06 -16.47 3.17
N ASN A 62 2.09 -15.60 2.85
CA ASN A 62 0.73 -15.70 3.37
C ASN A 62 0.10 -17.06 3.00
N ASP A 63 0.13 -17.42 1.71
CA ASP A 63 -0.43 -18.67 1.19
C ASP A 63 0.28 -19.92 1.76
N ALA A 64 1.62 -19.87 1.84
CA ALA A 64 2.41 -21.03 2.26
C ALA A 64 2.35 -21.30 3.78
N LEU A 65 2.23 -20.25 4.59
CA LEU A 65 2.29 -20.34 6.05
C LEU A 65 0.91 -20.19 6.72
N GLY A 66 -0.12 -19.79 5.97
CA GLY A 66 -1.46 -19.55 6.52
C GLY A 66 -1.52 -18.41 7.53
N ILE A 67 -0.61 -17.44 7.42
CA ILE A 67 -0.50 -16.29 8.32
C ILE A 67 -1.60 -15.29 7.98
N THR A 68 -2.17 -14.60 8.96
CA THR A 68 -3.00 -13.42 8.70
C THR A 68 -2.10 -12.21 8.44
N SER A 69 -2.15 -11.63 7.24
CA SER A 69 -1.37 -10.44 6.88
C SER A 69 -2.23 -9.18 6.92
N ILE A 70 -1.75 -8.13 7.59
CA ILE A 70 -2.34 -6.78 7.55
C ILE A 70 -1.34 -5.84 6.90
N VAL A 71 -1.71 -5.23 5.79
CA VAL A 71 -0.85 -4.30 5.04
C VAL A 71 -1.45 -2.90 5.11
N VAL A 72 -0.65 -1.94 5.59
CA VAL A 72 -0.94 -0.50 5.52
C VAL A 72 -0.11 0.07 4.39
N SER A 73 -0.77 0.70 3.42
CA SER A 73 -0.13 1.26 2.23
C SER A 73 -1.03 2.30 1.60
N HIS A 74 -0.42 3.30 0.96
CA HIS A 74 -1.11 4.24 0.07
C HIS A 74 -1.00 3.85 -1.42
N ASP A 75 -0.21 2.82 -1.78
CA ASP A 75 -0.17 2.27 -3.13
C ASP A 75 -1.31 1.28 -3.35
N LEU A 76 -2.39 1.74 -3.96
CA LEU A 76 -3.63 0.97 -4.10
C LEU A 76 -3.52 -0.14 -5.13
N SER A 77 -2.87 0.10 -6.27
CA SER A 77 -2.77 -0.88 -7.35
C SER A 77 -2.07 -2.14 -6.87
N GLU A 78 -0.94 -1.98 -6.20
CA GLU A 78 -0.15 -3.11 -5.71
C GLU A 78 -0.81 -3.78 -4.50
N THR A 79 -1.37 -3.00 -3.58
CA THR A 79 -2.05 -3.55 -2.39
C THR A 79 -3.30 -4.34 -2.80
N ALA A 80 -4.11 -3.82 -3.73
CA ALA A 80 -5.28 -4.50 -4.26
C ALA A 80 -4.94 -5.80 -4.99
N SER A 81 -3.74 -5.92 -5.57
CA SER A 81 -3.32 -7.12 -6.29
C SER A 81 -3.07 -8.34 -5.39
N ILE A 82 -2.84 -8.13 -4.09
CA ILE A 82 -2.54 -9.21 -3.13
C ILE A 82 -3.54 -9.31 -1.97
N ALA A 83 -4.35 -8.27 -1.76
CA ALA A 83 -5.30 -8.22 -0.68
C ALA A 83 -6.57 -9.01 -1.01
N ASP A 84 -6.99 -9.87 -0.09
CA ASP A 84 -8.30 -10.53 -0.19
C ASP A 84 -9.44 -9.57 0.23
N TYR A 85 -9.13 -8.59 1.08
CA TYR A 85 -10.07 -7.60 1.61
C TYR A 85 -9.37 -6.27 1.89
N LEU A 86 -10.07 -5.17 1.66
CA LEU A 86 -9.54 -3.81 1.76
C LEU A 86 -10.41 -2.92 2.66
N TYR A 87 -9.75 -1.99 3.33
CA TYR A 87 -10.36 -0.90 4.08
C TYR A 87 -9.80 0.42 3.56
N VAL A 88 -10.68 1.33 3.18
CA VAL A 88 -10.33 2.70 2.79
C VAL A 88 -10.62 3.62 3.97
N VAL A 89 -9.59 4.27 4.49
CA VAL A 89 -9.69 5.16 5.65
C VAL A 89 -9.36 6.59 5.22
N GLY A 90 -10.23 7.53 5.58
CA GLY A 90 -10.06 8.96 5.31
C GLY A 90 -10.93 9.78 6.26
N ASP A 91 -10.57 11.03 6.52
CA ASP A 91 -11.26 11.91 7.48
C ASP A 91 -11.46 11.28 8.88
N GLY A 92 -10.56 10.38 9.31
CA GLY A 92 -10.65 9.68 10.59
C GLY A 92 -11.73 8.59 10.66
N GLN A 93 -12.31 8.19 9.53
CA GLN A 93 -13.36 7.19 9.44
C GLN A 93 -13.11 6.18 8.32
N VAL A 94 -13.75 5.01 8.41
CA VAL A 94 -13.76 4.03 7.31
C VAL A 94 -14.73 4.53 6.25
N LEU A 95 -14.19 4.95 5.11
CA LEU A 95 -14.97 5.44 3.97
C LEU A 95 -15.58 4.28 3.17
N GLY A 96 -14.91 3.14 3.14
CA GLY A 96 -15.34 1.93 2.43
C GLY A 96 -14.58 0.69 2.88
N GLN A 97 -15.21 -0.47 2.71
CA GLN A 97 -14.61 -1.78 2.97
C GLN A 97 -15.20 -2.81 2.00
N GLY A 98 -14.42 -3.82 1.62
CA GLY A 98 -14.86 -4.84 0.67
C GLY A 98 -13.69 -5.57 0.02
N THR A 99 -14.01 -6.47 -0.89
CA THR A 99 -13.01 -7.00 -1.82
C THR A 99 -12.50 -5.90 -2.76
N PRO A 100 -11.30 -6.05 -3.34
CA PRO A 100 -10.80 -5.11 -4.36
C PRO A 100 -11.80 -4.86 -5.50
N GLU A 101 -12.50 -5.90 -5.95
CA GLU A 101 -13.49 -5.82 -7.02
C GLU A 101 -14.73 -5.01 -6.63
N GLU A 102 -15.24 -5.20 -5.40
CA GLU A 102 -16.36 -4.43 -4.86
C GLU A 102 -16.00 -2.94 -4.70
N LEU A 103 -14.80 -2.63 -4.21
CA LEU A 103 -14.36 -1.25 -4.05
C LEU A 103 -14.09 -0.56 -5.38
N MET A 104 -13.55 -1.27 -6.37
CA MET A 104 -13.36 -0.74 -7.73
C MET A 104 -14.69 -0.46 -8.45
N SER A 105 -15.74 -1.21 -8.13
CA SER A 105 -17.08 -1.05 -8.72
C SER A 105 -18.03 -0.19 -7.87
N SER A 106 -17.53 0.42 -6.78
CA SER A 106 -18.34 1.22 -5.86
C SER A 106 -18.92 2.48 -6.51
N ASP A 107 -20.20 2.73 -6.28
CA ASP A 107 -20.90 3.95 -6.68
C ASP A 107 -20.54 5.17 -5.81
N ASN A 108 -19.90 4.97 -4.64
CA ASN A 108 -19.45 6.08 -3.81
C ASN A 108 -18.32 6.85 -4.51
N PRO A 109 -18.53 8.13 -4.88
CA PRO A 109 -17.56 8.88 -5.67
C PRO A 109 -16.23 9.10 -4.93
N ARG A 110 -16.21 9.11 -3.59
CA ARG A 110 -14.97 9.24 -2.80
C ARG A 110 -14.13 7.97 -2.87
N ILE A 111 -14.77 6.81 -2.74
CA ILE A 111 -14.09 5.51 -2.85
C ILE A 111 -13.55 5.37 -4.28
N ARG A 112 -14.39 5.66 -5.28
CA ARG A 112 -13.98 5.58 -6.68
C ARG A 112 -12.80 6.49 -6.98
N GLN A 113 -12.88 7.77 -6.60
CA GLN A 113 -11.78 8.73 -6.78
C GLN A 113 -10.48 8.22 -6.15
N PHE A 114 -10.56 7.66 -4.94
CA PHE A 114 -9.38 7.10 -4.26
C PHE A 114 -8.83 5.88 -5.01
N MET A 115 -9.68 4.90 -5.32
CA MET A 115 -9.31 3.65 -5.98
C MET A 115 -8.76 3.84 -7.40
N THR A 116 -9.27 4.81 -8.16
CA THR A 116 -8.84 5.09 -9.54
C THR A 116 -7.76 6.18 -9.64
N GLY A 117 -7.47 6.88 -8.54
CA GLY A 117 -6.52 8.00 -8.55
C GLY A 117 -6.97 9.19 -9.40
N GLU A 118 -8.29 9.42 -9.51
CA GLU A 118 -8.84 10.54 -10.29
C GLU A 118 -8.43 11.90 -9.67
N PRO A 119 -7.88 12.84 -10.47
CA PRO A 119 -7.39 14.12 -9.97
C PRO A 119 -8.52 15.02 -9.48
N ASP A 120 -9.71 14.87 -10.07
CA ASP A 120 -10.92 15.63 -9.74
C ASP A 120 -11.95 14.70 -9.09
N GLY A 121 -12.59 15.16 -8.01
CA GLY A 121 -13.64 14.41 -7.33
C GLY A 121 -14.07 15.05 -6.01
N PRO A 122 -14.91 14.35 -5.23
CA PRO A 122 -15.46 14.89 -3.97
C PRO A 122 -14.40 15.14 -2.88
N VAL A 123 -13.20 14.57 -3.00
CA VAL A 123 -12.04 14.91 -2.17
C VAL A 123 -11.22 15.95 -2.92
N PRO A 124 -11.34 17.25 -2.56
CA PRO A 124 -10.64 18.30 -3.27
C PRO A 124 -9.14 18.25 -2.96
N PHE A 125 -8.30 18.32 -3.99
CA PHE A 125 -6.85 18.48 -3.85
C PHE A 125 -6.44 19.93 -3.53
N HIS A 126 -7.28 20.88 -3.92
CA HIS A 126 -7.06 22.30 -3.71
C HIS A 126 -7.80 22.82 -2.48
N TYR A 127 -7.17 23.74 -1.76
CA TYR A 127 -7.87 24.54 -0.77
C TYR A 127 -8.99 25.33 -1.46
N PRO A 128 -10.20 25.38 -0.87
CA PRO A 128 -11.29 26.16 -1.44
C PRO A 128 -10.86 27.61 -1.57
N ALA A 129 -10.89 28.14 -2.78
CA ALA A 129 -10.65 29.53 -3.09
C ALA A 129 -11.96 30.18 -3.58
N PRO A 130 -12.14 31.50 -3.40
CA PRO A 130 -13.17 32.25 -4.10
C PRO A 130 -13.05 32.04 -5.62
N ASP A 131 -14.14 32.28 -6.35
CA ASP A 131 -14.08 32.27 -7.81
C ASP A 131 -12.94 33.19 -8.29
N PHE A 132 -12.14 32.70 -9.24
CA PHE A 132 -10.92 33.39 -9.67
C PHE A 132 -11.21 34.79 -10.23
N ARG A 133 -12.38 35.01 -10.84
CA ARG A 133 -12.79 36.36 -11.25
C ARG A 133 -13.19 37.22 -10.07
N GLU A 134 -13.88 36.68 -9.07
CA GLU A 134 -14.21 37.45 -7.85
C GLU A 134 -12.94 37.88 -7.10
N ASP A 135 -11.94 37.01 -7.03
CA ASP A 135 -10.65 37.28 -6.38
C ASP A 135 -9.84 38.35 -7.15
N LEU A 136 -9.79 38.25 -8.48
CA LEU A 136 -9.04 39.19 -9.31
C LEU A 136 -9.71 40.55 -9.53
N LEU A 137 -11.03 40.57 -9.69
CA LEU A 137 -11.76 41.75 -10.13
C LEU A 137 -12.50 42.45 -8.98
N GLY A 138 -12.54 41.82 -7.80
CA GLY A 138 -13.39 42.24 -6.70
C GLY A 138 -14.88 42.05 -7.02
N LYS A 139 -15.70 41.90 -5.98
CA LYS A 139 -17.16 41.95 -6.14
C LYS A 139 -17.56 43.33 -6.68
N ARG A 140 -17.99 43.39 -7.94
CA ARG A 140 -18.68 44.57 -8.48
C ARG A 140 -20.10 44.65 -7.93
#